data_AF-A0A413WKP5-F1
#
_entry.id   AF-A0A413WKP5-F1
#
_cell.length_a   1.000
_cell.length_b   1.000
_cell.length_c   1.000
_cell.angle_alpha   90.00
_cell.angle_beta   90.00
_cell.angle_gamma   90.00
#
_symmetry.space_group_name_H-M   'P 1'
#
loop_
_entity.id
_entity.type
_entity.pdbx_description
1 polymer ?
#
loop_
_entity_poly.entity_id
_entity_poly.type
_entity_poly.pdbx_seq_one_letter_code
_entity_poly.pdbx_strand_id
1 'polypeptide(L)'
;MTVLLSLFGLMFVGSFVLDYQRGKTFRQSLFGGVDTMKRNLLIFLRTSLSMMIFIGPLLLISMFAFSDLVSFETVAAFMIAVLSIGFAERIVGMIVAPLVRTFWHQRGKLMPLYLDAALYIFLLSILILEFLMNIPGVELNSPVIALFYAFALFYIRYLFSLIRFTLRKGVPSN
;
A
#
# COMPACT_ATOMS: atom_id res chain seq x y z
N MET A 1 -6.43 14.30 2.92
CA MET A 1 -5.38 14.99 2.13
C MET A 1 -4.05 15.16 2.86
N THR A 2 -4.06 15.48 4.16
CA THR A 2 -2.86 15.70 5.00
C THR A 2 -1.92 14.49 5.09
N VAL A 3 -2.45 13.28 5.20
CA VAL A 3 -1.65 12.03 5.30
C VAL A 3 -0.91 11.70 3.99
N LEU A 4 -1.56 11.98 2.86
CA LEU A 4 -1.00 11.82 1.51
C LEU A 4 0.19 12.76 1.31
N LEU A 5 -0.01 14.04 1.66
CA LEU A 5 1.01 15.08 1.61
C LEU A 5 2.20 14.79 2.54
N SER A 6 1.95 14.29 3.75
CA SER A 6 3.02 13.97 4.71
C SER A 6 3.88 12.78 4.28
N LEU A 7 3.29 11.76 3.65
CA LEU A 7 4.02 10.62 3.11
C LEU A 7 4.84 10.96 1.86
N PHE A 8 4.28 11.77 0.96
CA PHE A 8 5.03 12.33 -0.15
C PHE A 8 6.17 13.23 0.33
N GLY A 9 5.93 14.01 1.38
CA GLY A 9 6.96 14.77 2.09
C GLY A 9 8.06 13.87 2.65
N LEU A 10 7.72 12.76 3.31
CA LEU A 10 8.70 11.80 3.84
C LEU A 10 9.54 11.12 2.76
N MET A 11 8.94 10.73 1.63
CA MET A 11 9.68 10.14 0.50
C MET A 11 10.64 11.16 -0.13
N PHE A 12 10.21 12.42 -0.24
CA PHE A 12 11.03 13.52 -0.73
C PHE A 12 12.19 13.80 0.22
N VAL A 13 11.93 13.93 1.53
CA VAL A 13 12.95 14.16 2.55
C VAL A 13 13.93 13.00 2.62
N GLY A 14 13.46 11.75 2.55
CA GLY A 14 14.33 10.57 2.54
C GLY A 14 15.26 10.52 1.33
N SER A 15 14.75 10.82 0.12
CA SER A 15 15.57 10.89 -1.09
C SER A 15 16.54 12.07 -1.05
N PHE A 16 16.11 13.21 -0.51
CA PHE A 16 16.92 14.41 -0.36
C PHE A 16 18.09 14.21 0.63
N VAL A 17 17.83 13.58 1.78
CA VAL A 17 18.84 13.27 2.80
C VAL A 17 19.88 12.28 2.24
N LEU A 18 19.43 11.25 1.51
CA LEU A 18 20.33 10.28 0.88
C LEU A 18 21.22 10.89 -0.20
N ASP A 19 20.69 11.80 -1.02
CA ASP A 19 21.46 12.47 -2.06
C ASP A 19 22.40 13.55 -1.49
N TYR A 20 22.01 14.20 -0.40
CA TYR A 20 22.86 15.16 0.31
C TYR A 20 24.04 14.48 1.02
N GLN A 21 23.81 13.31 1.65
CA GLN A 21 24.87 12.49 2.24
C GLN A 21 25.87 11.93 1.21
N ARG A 22 25.47 11.84 -0.07
CA ARG A 22 26.34 11.43 -1.18
C ARG A 22 27.17 12.58 -1.77
N GLY A 23 27.16 13.77 -1.17
CA GLY A 23 28.00 14.91 -1.55
C GLY A 23 27.48 15.70 -2.76
N LYS A 24 26.22 15.53 -3.17
CA LYS A 24 25.61 16.31 -4.25
C LYS A 24 25.29 17.73 -3.79
N THR A 25 25.39 18.70 -4.70
CA THR A 25 25.00 20.10 -4.41
C THR A 25 23.51 20.20 -4.08
N PHE A 26 23.13 21.18 -3.25
CA PHE A 26 21.75 21.40 -2.80
C PHE A 26 20.73 21.41 -3.97
N ARG A 27 21.08 22.07 -5.08
CA ARG A 27 20.27 22.12 -6.29
C ARG A 27 20.11 20.74 -6.96
N GLN A 28 21.18 19.94 -7.01
CA GLN A 28 21.15 18.58 -7.56
C GLN A 28 20.37 17.61 -6.67
N SER A 29 20.43 17.74 -5.34
CA SER A 29 19.63 16.94 -4.41
C SER A 29 18.14 17.28 -4.48
N LEU A 30 17.79 18.56 -4.66
CA LEU A 30 16.42 19.02 -4.88
C LEU A 30 15.83 18.46 -6.18
N PHE A 31 16.52 18.64 -7.31
CA PHE A 31 16.05 18.11 -8.60
C PHE A 31 16.06 16.57 -8.64
N GLY A 32 17.08 15.93 -8.05
CA GLY A 32 17.15 14.47 -7.90
C GLY A 32 16.01 13.92 -7.03
N GLY A 33 15.67 14.62 -5.94
CA GLY A 33 14.52 14.30 -5.10
C GLY A 33 13.20 14.45 -5.85
N VAL A 34 13.02 15.52 -6.63
CA VAL A 34 11.81 15.73 -7.46
C VAL A 34 11.69 14.67 -8.57
N ASP A 35 12.78 14.32 -9.26
CA ASP A 35 12.75 13.32 -10.33
C ASP A 35 12.53 11.91 -9.78
N THR A 36 13.13 11.61 -8.63
CA THR A 36 12.86 10.36 -7.88
C THR A 36 11.41 10.32 -7.43
N MET A 37 10.87 11.45 -6.96
CA MET A 37 9.46 11.57 -6.58
C MET A 37 8.52 11.37 -7.77
N LYS A 38 8.78 11.99 -8.93
CA LYS A 38 8.01 11.80 -10.17
C LYS A 38 8.06 10.37 -10.67
N ARG A 39 9.24 9.76 -10.69
CA ARG A 39 9.43 8.38 -11.13
C ARG A 39 8.73 7.40 -10.17
N ASN A 40 8.85 7.63 -8.87
CA ASN A 40 8.10 6.88 -7.87
C ASN A 40 6.61 7.10 -8.03
N LEU A 41 6.13 8.32 -8.32
CA LEU A 41 4.73 8.63 -8.58
C LEU A 41 4.18 7.90 -9.82
N LEU A 42 4.97 7.80 -10.88
CA LEU A 42 4.58 7.06 -12.09
C LEU A 42 4.56 5.55 -11.86
N ILE A 43 5.58 5.00 -11.20
CA ILE A 43 5.58 3.59 -10.78
C ILE A 43 4.40 3.33 -9.85
N PHE A 44 4.16 4.23 -8.91
CA PHE A 44 3.06 4.18 -7.97
C PHE A 44 1.71 4.20 -8.68
N LEU A 45 1.49 5.15 -9.61
CA LEU A 45 0.26 5.27 -10.39
C LEU A 45 0.00 4.00 -11.20
N ARG A 46 1.00 3.53 -11.95
CA ARG A 46 0.91 2.30 -12.76
C ARG A 46 0.57 1.08 -11.90
N THR A 47 1.19 0.98 -10.73
CA THR A 47 1.01 -0.18 -9.86
C THR A 47 -0.26 -0.08 -9.00
N SER A 48 -0.74 1.13 -8.71
CA SER A 48 -2.05 1.39 -8.12
C SER A 48 -3.17 1.06 -9.11
N LEU A 49 -2.98 1.40 -10.39
CA LEU A 49 -3.88 1.00 -11.48
C LEU A 49 -3.91 -0.52 -11.66
N SER A 50 -2.77 -1.21 -11.57
CA SER A 50 -2.78 -2.68 -11.63
C SER A 50 -3.50 -3.31 -10.44
N MET A 51 -3.45 -2.68 -9.26
CA MET A 51 -4.19 -3.11 -8.08
C MET A 51 -5.70 -2.85 -8.20
N MET A 52 -6.17 -1.92 -9.04
CA MET A 52 -7.61 -1.78 -9.33
C MET A 52 -8.21 -3.07 -9.87
N ILE A 53 -7.45 -3.86 -10.63
CA ILE A 53 -7.91 -5.14 -11.19
C ILE A 53 -8.26 -6.13 -10.07
N PHE A 54 -7.67 -5.99 -8.88
CA PHE A 54 -7.93 -6.86 -7.73
C PHE A 54 -8.87 -6.22 -6.71
N ILE A 55 -8.66 -4.95 -6.39
CA ILE A 55 -9.43 -4.21 -5.39
C ILE A 55 -10.83 -3.88 -5.92
N GLY A 56 -10.95 -3.56 -7.22
CA GLY A 56 -12.24 -3.27 -7.86
C GLY A 56 -13.23 -4.43 -7.72
N PRO A 57 -12.91 -5.65 -8.17
CA PRO A 57 -13.76 -6.81 -7.97
C PRO A 57 -14.00 -7.13 -6.50
N LEU A 58 -12.99 -6.99 -5.64
CA LEU A 58 -13.14 -7.21 -4.19
C LEU A 58 -14.17 -6.25 -3.58
N LEU A 59 -14.13 -4.97 -3.94
CA LEU A 59 -15.09 -3.96 -3.50
C LEU A 59 -16.48 -4.20 -4.09
N LEU A 60 -16.58 -4.60 -5.36
CA LEU A 60 -17.88 -4.94 -5.95
C LEU A 60 -18.51 -6.15 -5.26
N ILE A 61 -17.75 -7.23 -5.06
CA ILE A 61 -18.25 -8.44 -4.37
C ILE A 61 -18.66 -8.11 -2.94
N SER A 62 -17.90 -7.27 -2.23
CA SER A 62 -18.28 -6.86 -0.88
C SER A 62 -19.51 -5.96 -0.84
N MET A 63 -19.75 -5.10 -1.83
CA MET A 63 -21.02 -4.37 -1.94
C MET A 63 -22.22 -5.33 -2.09
N PHE A 64 -22.07 -6.41 -2.86
CA PHE A 64 -23.15 -7.38 -3.08
C PHE A 64 -23.33 -8.37 -1.93
N ALA A 65 -22.23 -8.87 -1.36
CA ALA A 65 -22.24 -9.89 -0.32
C ALA A 65 -22.40 -9.32 1.10
N PHE A 66 -22.01 -8.05 1.29
CA PHE A 66 -21.96 -7.36 2.57
C PHE A 66 -22.54 -5.94 2.45
N SER A 67 -23.70 -5.80 1.82
CA SER A 67 -24.38 -4.50 1.63
C SER A 67 -24.62 -3.74 2.92
N ASP A 68 -24.82 -4.47 4.03
CA ASP A 68 -25.05 -3.88 5.35
C ASP A 68 -23.76 -3.34 5.99
N LEU A 69 -22.58 -3.63 5.44
CA LEU A 69 -21.29 -3.21 5.98
C LEU A 69 -20.65 -2.08 5.18
N VAL A 70 -20.83 -2.04 3.85
CA VAL A 70 -20.31 -0.99 2.96
C VAL A 70 -21.29 -0.67 1.84
N SER A 71 -21.58 0.62 1.68
CA SER A 71 -22.35 1.17 0.56
C SER A 71 -21.56 2.30 -0.14
N PHE A 72 -21.82 2.47 -1.44
CA PHE A 72 -21.25 3.57 -2.23
C PHE A 72 -22.39 4.28 -2.95
N GLU A 73 -22.55 5.57 -2.69
CA GLU A 73 -23.61 6.39 -3.30
C GLU A 73 -23.37 6.65 -4.78
N THR A 74 -22.09 6.73 -5.20
CA THR A 74 -21.72 7.08 -6.57
C THR A 74 -20.58 6.22 -7.12
N VAL A 75 -20.54 6.06 -8.45
CA VAL A 75 -19.43 5.42 -9.16
C VAL A 75 -18.10 6.15 -8.89
N ALA A 76 -18.15 7.48 -8.72
CA ALA A 76 -16.98 8.26 -8.36
C ALA A 76 -16.44 7.89 -6.96
N ALA A 77 -17.32 7.76 -5.95
CA ALA A 77 -16.93 7.32 -4.61
C ALA A 77 -16.30 5.93 -4.62
N PHE A 78 -16.89 4.99 -5.38
CA PHE A 78 -16.32 3.66 -5.61
C PHE A 78 -14.90 3.74 -6.20
N MET A 79 -14.72 4.51 -7.28
CA MET A 79 -13.42 4.63 -7.93
C MET A 79 -12.37 5.26 -7.01
N ILE A 80 -12.74 6.29 -6.23
CA ILE A 80 -11.86 6.93 -5.26
C ILE A 80 -11.49 5.95 -4.14
N ALA A 81 -12.43 5.13 -3.68
CA ALA A 81 -12.17 4.10 -2.67
C ALA A 81 -11.20 3.02 -3.18
N VAL A 82 -11.41 2.51 -4.40
CA VAL A 82 -10.50 1.55 -5.04
C VAL A 82 -9.08 2.12 -5.08
N LEU A 83 -8.93 3.37 -5.55
CA LEU A 83 -7.64 4.04 -5.65
C LEU A 83 -7.01 4.28 -4.27
N SER A 84 -7.80 4.67 -3.27
CA SER A 84 -7.33 4.97 -1.92
C SER A 84 -6.85 3.71 -1.19
N ILE A 85 -7.56 2.59 -1.35
CA ILE A 85 -7.13 1.30 -0.79
C ILE A 85 -5.85 0.82 -1.48
N GLY A 86 -5.77 0.95 -2.82
CA GLY A 86 -4.54 0.64 -3.55
C GLY A 86 -3.36 1.53 -3.12
N PHE A 87 -3.65 2.79 -2.81
CA PHE A 87 -2.68 3.73 -2.28
C PHE A 87 -2.19 3.31 -0.88
N ALA A 88 -3.10 2.91 0.01
CA ALA A 88 -2.77 2.42 1.35
C ALA A 88 -1.87 1.17 1.31
N GLU A 89 -2.19 0.18 0.47
CA GLU A 89 -1.39 -1.04 0.31
C GLU A 89 0.06 -0.71 -0.06
N ARG A 90 0.24 0.25 -0.97
CA ARG A 90 1.56 0.64 -1.46
C ARG A 90 2.39 1.35 -0.41
N ILE A 91 1.78 2.22 0.39
CA ILE A 91 2.47 2.88 1.51
C ILE A 91 3.00 1.85 2.48
N VAL A 92 2.14 0.96 2.96
CA VAL A 92 2.54 -0.06 3.92
C VAL A 92 3.58 -0.99 3.29
N GLY A 93 3.38 -1.35 2.03
CA GLY A 93 4.24 -2.27 1.29
C GLY A 93 5.63 -1.74 0.92
N MET A 94 5.77 -0.45 0.62
CA MET A 94 7.01 0.16 0.13
C MET A 94 7.73 0.99 1.20
N ILE A 95 7.01 1.54 2.17
CA ILE A 95 7.61 2.42 3.18
C ILE A 95 7.71 1.68 4.50
N VAL A 96 6.58 1.19 5.02
CA VAL A 96 6.54 0.63 6.39
C VAL A 96 7.25 -0.72 6.45
N ALA A 97 6.94 -1.65 5.54
CA ALA A 97 7.53 -3.00 5.59
C ALA A 97 9.07 -2.99 5.48
N PRO A 98 9.71 -2.23 4.57
CA PRO A 98 11.16 -2.11 4.56
C PRO A 98 11.74 -1.47 5.82
N LEU A 99 11.07 -0.45 6.36
CA LEU A 99 11.53 0.29 7.54
C LEU A 99 11.51 -0.59 8.80
N VAL A 100 10.48 -1.43 8.98
CA VAL A 100 10.45 -2.41 10.08
C VAL A 100 11.49 -3.52 9.87
N ARG A 101 11.68 -3.98 8.62
CA ARG A 101 12.70 -4.99 8.30
C ARG A 101 14.12 -4.50 8.52
N THR A 102 14.43 -3.23 8.24
CA THR A 102 15.76 -2.67 8.51
C THR A 102 16.06 -2.62 10.02
N PHE A 103 15.07 -2.34 10.87
CA PHE A 103 15.25 -2.41 12.34
C PHE A 103 15.65 -3.82 12.82
N TRP A 104 15.04 -4.87 12.27
CA TRP A 104 15.40 -6.25 12.63
C TRP A 104 16.75 -6.67 12.04
N HIS A 105 17.04 -6.22 10.82
CA HIS A 105 18.32 -6.50 10.17
C HIS A 105 19.50 -5.87 10.93
N GLN A 106 19.33 -4.65 11.46
CA GLN A 106 20.32 -4.00 12.34
C GLN A 106 20.58 -4.77 13.64
N ARG A 107 19.62 -5.58 14.10
CA ARG A 107 19.76 -6.45 15.28
C ARG A 107 20.26 -7.86 14.93
N GLY A 108 20.68 -8.11 13.69
CA GLY A 108 21.21 -9.39 13.23
C GLY A 108 20.19 -10.53 13.21
N LYS A 109 18.89 -10.24 13.29
CA LYS A 109 17.81 -11.25 13.33
C LYS A 109 16.87 -11.08 12.14
N LEU A 110 16.39 -12.20 11.60
CA LEU A 110 15.30 -12.19 10.62
C LEU A 110 13.98 -11.90 11.34
N MET A 111 13.13 -11.08 10.73
CA MET A 111 11.82 -10.74 11.29
C MET A 111 10.88 -11.97 11.25
N PRO A 112 10.21 -12.32 12.36
CA PRO A 112 9.21 -13.38 12.36
C PRO A 112 8.05 -13.05 11.42
N LEU A 113 7.64 -14.01 10.58
CA LEU A 113 6.59 -13.82 9.57
C LEU A 113 5.26 -13.37 10.17
N TYR A 114 4.87 -13.93 11.33
CA TYR A 114 3.64 -13.56 12.03
C TYR A 114 3.65 -12.10 12.51
N LEU A 115 4.81 -11.59 12.92
CA LEU A 115 4.96 -10.20 13.33
C LEU A 115 4.86 -9.25 12.12
N ASP A 116 5.45 -9.63 10.99
CA ASP A 116 5.38 -8.87 9.73
C ASP A 116 3.94 -8.81 9.22
N ALA A 117 3.25 -9.96 9.22
CA ALA A 117 1.85 -10.07 8.83
C ALA A 117 0.93 -9.26 9.74
N ALA A 118 1.09 -9.37 11.07
CA ALA A 118 0.25 -8.67 12.03
C ALA A 118 0.43 -7.15 11.92
N LEU A 119 1.66 -6.66 11.86
CA LEU A 119 1.95 -5.23 11.70
C LEU A 119 1.42 -4.71 10.36
N TYR A 120 1.58 -5.49 9.29
CA TYR A 120 1.09 -5.13 7.96
C TYR A 120 -0.44 -5.00 7.95
N ILE A 121 -1.16 -6.02 8.42
CA ILE A 121 -2.62 -6.04 8.44
C ILE A 121 -3.15 -4.93 9.35
N PHE A 122 -2.55 -4.76 10.54
CA PHE A 122 -2.97 -3.73 11.49
C PHE A 122 -2.82 -2.32 10.90
N LEU A 123 -1.63 -1.97 10.40
CA LEU A 123 -1.40 -0.65 9.82
C LEU A 123 -2.23 -0.41 8.57
N LEU A 124 -2.37 -1.42 7.71
CA LEU A 124 -3.18 -1.34 6.50
C LEU A 124 -4.66 -1.15 6.84
N SER A 125 -5.18 -1.84 7.86
CA SER A 125 -6.57 -1.70 8.30
C SER A 125 -6.88 -0.30 8.82
N ILE A 126 -5.96 0.30 9.60
CA ILE A 126 -6.08 1.68 10.08
C ILE A 126 -6.10 2.65 8.89
N LEU A 127 -5.17 2.50 7.94
CA LEU A 127 -5.08 3.39 6.79
C LEU A 127 -6.32 3.28 5.88
N ILE A 128 -6.81 2.06 5.65
CA ILE A 128 -8.01 1.82 4.84
C ILE A 128 -9.22 2.45 5.51
N LEU A 129 -9.39 2.25 6.82
CA LEU A 129 -10.50 2.82 7.57
C LEU A 129 -10.47 4.36 7.50
N GLU A 130 -9.31 4.95 7.77
CA GLU A 130 -9.11 6.40 7.71
C GLU A 130 -9.43 6.95 6.31
N PHE A 131 -9.00 6.27 5.25
CA PHE A 131 -9.29 6.72 3.90
C PHE A 131 -10.77 6.59 3.54
N LEU A 132 -11.40 5.46 3.86
CA LEU A 132 -12.81 5.25 3.53
C LEU A 132 -13.74 6.22 4.29
N MET A 133 -13.47 6.50 5.57
CA MET A 133 -14.26 7.48 6.33
C MET A 133 -14.13 8.93 5.81
N ASN A 134 -13.02 9.23 5.12
CA ASN A 134 -12.75 10.57 4.59
C ASN A 134 -13.21 10.73 3.12
N ILE A 135 -13.79 9.71 2.48
CA ILE A 135 -14.30 9.80 1.11
C ILE A 135 -15.80 10.12 1.16
N PRO A 136 -16.24 11.25 0.56
CA PRO A 136 -17.65 11.57 0.48
C PRO A 136 -18.40 10.54 -0.38
N GLY A 137 -19.56 10.06 0.10
CA GLY A 137 -20.38 9.07 -0.58
C GLY A 137 -19.98 7.61 -0.34
N VAL A 138 -19.13 7.34 0.65
CA VAL A 138 -18.86 5.99 1.18
C VAL A 138 -19.55 5.86 2.53
N GLU A 139 -20.50 4.93 2.65
CA GLU A 139 -21.13 4.63 3.93
C GLU A 139 -20.49 3.39 4.54
N LEU A 140 -19.83 3.59 5.68
CA LEU A 140 -19.24 2.54 6.48
C LEU A 140 -20.10 2.29 7.72
N ASN A 141 -20.83 1.17 7.70
CA ASN A 141 -21.66 0.78 8.85
C ASN A 141 -20.85 0.04 9.92
N SER A 142 -19.69 -0.52 9.57
CA SER A 142 -18.82 -1.22 10.52
C SER A 142 -17.33 -1.08 10.18
N PRO A 143 -16.47 -0.80 11.17
CA PRO A 143 -15.02 -0.71 10.96
C PRO A 143 -14.39 -2.08 10.64
N VAL A 144 -15.10 -3.19 10.87
CA VAL A 144 -14.62 -4.55 10.61
C VAL A 144 -14.31 -4.78 9.13
N ILE A 145 -14.99 -4.07 8.23
CA ILE A 145 -14.75 -4.21 6.80
C ILE A 145 -13.33 -3.75 6.39
N ALA A 146 -12.76 -2.77 7.08
CA ALA A 146 -11.39 -2.32 6.81
C ALA A 146 -10.36 -3.41 7.16
N LEU A 147 -10.63 -4.17 8.23
CA LEU A 147 -9.82 -5.34 8.60
C LEU A 147 -9.95 -6.45 7.55
N PHE A 148 -11.17 -6.71 7.06
CA PHE A 148 -11.41 -7.66 5.98
C PHE A 148 -10.63 -7.30 4.71
N TYR A 149 -10.69 -6.05 4.27
CA TYR A 149 -9.92 -5.60 3.10
C TYR A 149 -8.41 -5.71 3.32
N ALA A 150 -7.92 -5.32 4.49
CA ALA A 150 -6.49 -5.45 4.82
C ALA A 150 -6.03 -6.91 4.79
N PHE A 151 -6.84 -7.83 5.32
CA PHE A 151 -6.57 -9.26 5.31
C PHE A 151 -6.59 -9.83 3.89
N ALA A 152 -7.60 -9.50 3.09
CA ALA A 152 -7.71 -9.93 1.69
C ALA A 152 -6.51 -9.47 0.87
N LEU A 153 -6.07 -8.22 1.05
CA LEU A 153 -4.90 -7.68 0.35
C LEU A 153 -3.60 -8.33 0.79
N PHE A 154 -3.43 -8.59 2.08
CA PHE A 154 -2.29 -9.34 2.58
C PHE A 154 -2.25 -10.75 1.98
N TYR A 155 -3.40 -11.44 1.94
CA TYR A 155 -3.51 -12.78 1.37
C TYR A 155 -3.18 -12.81 -0.12
N ILE A 156 -3.76 -11.90 -0.92
CA ILE A 156 -3.48 -11.76 -2.35
C ILE A 156 -1.99 -11.52 -2.58
N ARG A 157 -1.37 -10.63 -1.80
CA ARG A 157 0.06 -10.32 -1.90
C ARG A 157 0.92 -11.55 -1.59
N TYR A 158 0.58 -12.31 -0.56
CA TYR A 158 1.29 -13.53 -0.21
C TYR A 158 1.12 -14.61 -1.27
N LEU A 159 -0.10 -14.80 -1.79
CA LEU A 159 -0.41 -15.74 -2.87
C LEU A 159 0.43 -15.43 -4.12
N PHE A 160 0.50 -14.16 -4.54
CA PHE A 160 1.35 -13.74 -5.67
C PHE A 160 2.84 -13.97 -5.42
N SER A 161 3.30 -13.72 -4.19
CA SER A 161 4.68 -14.03 -3.81
C SER A 161 4.94 -15.54 -3.95
N LEU A 162 4.03 -16.37 -3.47
CA LEU A 162 4.13 -17.83 -3.53
C LEU A 162 4.13 -18.33 -4.99
N ILE A 163 3.17 -17.88 -5.81
CA ILE A 163 3.09 -18.19 -7.25
C ILE A 163 4.39 -17.79 -7.95
N ARG A 164 4.92 -16.59 -7.67
CA ARG A 164 6.18 -16.13 -8.25
C ARG A 164 7.36 -17.00 -7.84
N PHE A 165 7.40 -17.45 -6.59
CA PHE A 165 8.42 -18.38 -6.11
C PHE A 165 8.30 -19.74 -6.80
N THR A 166 7.09 -20.28 -6.95
CA THR A 166 6.84 -21.55 -7.65
C THR A 166 7.24 -21.47 -9.12
N LEU A 167 6.89 -20.40 -9.81
CA LEU A 167 7.26 -20.17 -11.21
C LEU A 167 8.77 -19.95 -11.40
N ARG A 168 9.45 -19.26 -10.47
CA ARG A 168 10.90 -19.06 -10.53
C ARG A 168 11.71 -20.29 -10.15
N LYS A 169 11.16 -21.17 -9.30
CA LYS A 169 11.84 -22.42 -8.93
C LYS A 169 11.72 -23.51 -9.98
N GLY A 170 10.88 -23.31 -11.01
CA GLY A 170 10.64 -24.33 -12.01
C GLY A 170 9.92 -25.51 -11.38
N VAL A 171 8.70 -25.76 -11.81
CA VAL A 171 8.15 -27.11 -11.68
C VAL A 171 9.11 -28.01 -12.47
N PRO A 172 9.82 -28.98 -11.87
CA PRO A 172 10.33 -30.10 -12.64
C PRO A 172 9.07 -30.83 -13.08
N SER A 173 8.71 -30.68 -14.36
CA SER A 173 7.68 -31.51 -14.97
C SER A 173 8.20 -32.95 -14.94
N ASN A 174 7.65 -33.76 -14.05
CA ASN A 174 7.63 -35.21 -14.26
C ASN A 174 6.49 -35.54 -15.22
#